data_AF-I1J8W2-F1
#
_entry.id   AF-I1J8W2-F1
#
_cell.length_a   1.000
_cell.length_b   1.000
_cell.length_c   1.000
_cell.angle_alpha   90.00
_cell.angle_beta   90.00
_cell.angle_gamma   90.00
#
_symmetry.space_group_name_H-M   'P 1'
#
loop_
_entity.id
_entity.type
_entity.pdbx_description
1 polymer ?
#
loop_
_entity_poly.entity_id
_entity_poly.type
_entity_poly.pdbx_seq_one_letter_code
_entity_poly.pdbx_strand_id
1 'polypeptide(L)'
;MTLGLINANPVVHAKKERIARSDDPHADDAVDPLDIYDILFFFSFSLLPLPTQLTVEILDLALTNFVRDIRDPEHPYSLEQLSVLSEESISVDDKLGRILITFTPTVQHCSMATVIGLCLRVKLKHYFPPHYKVDIKVSPGSHANEESVNKQLNDKERVAAALENPNLRQLVDECLYSNEL
;
A
#
# COMPACT_ATOMS: atom_id res chain seq x y z
N MET A 1 19.53 19.05 4.91
CA MET A 1 20.33 17.95 5.48
C MET A 1 20.26 16.82 4.48
N THR A 2 21.38 16.44 3.87
CA THR A 2 21.42 15.31 2.92
C THR A 2 20.95 14.05 3.63
N LEU A 3 19.80 13.51 3.22
CA LEU A 3 19.32 12.19 3.65
C LEU A 3 20.29 11.17 3.05
N GLY A 4 21.26 10.74 3.85
CA GLY A 4 22.11 9.61 3.47
C GLY A 4 21.27 8.34 3.46
N LEU A 5 21.47 7.49 2.44
CA LEU A 5 20.88 6.15 2.37
C LEU A 5 21.27 5.37 3.63
N ILE A 6 20.29 4.91 4.42
CA ILE A 6 20.56 4.18 5.66
C ILE A 6 21.02 2.75 5.33
N ASN A 7 20.62 2.22 4.16
CA ASN A 7 21.12 0.96 3.61
C ASN A 7 21.66 1.13 2.19
N ALA A 8 22.97 1.31 2.02
CA ALA A 8 23.55 1.53 0.70
C ALA A 8 23.41 0.36 -0.29
N ASN A 9 23.01 -0.85 0.15
CA ASN A 9 22.85 -2.03 -0.71
C ASN A 9 21.69 -2.92 -0.24
N PRO A 10 20.43 -2.58 -0.57
CA PRO A 10 19.28 -3.41 -0.19
C PRO A 10 19.28 -4.74 -0.95
N VAL A 11 18.73 -5.78 -0.32
CA VAL A 11 18.44 -7.04 -1.02
C VAL A 11 17.25 -6.81 -1.94
N VAL A 12 17.47 -6.92 -3.24
CA VAL A 12 16.44 -6.73 -4.27
C VAL A 12 15.96 -8.09 -4.77
N HIS A 13 14.68 -8.36 -4.58
CA HIS A 13 13.98 -9.54 -5.06
C HIS A 13 13.42 -9.30 -6.45
N ALA A 14 13.34 -10.36 -7.26
CA ALA A 14 12.69 -10.29 -8.56
C ALA A 14 11.20 -9.97 -8.39
N LYS A 15 10.70 -9.01 -9.16
CA LYS A 15 9.26 -8.72 -9.22
C LYS A 15 8.54 -9.96 -9.74
N LYS A 16 7.45 -10.37 -9.11
CA LYS A 16 6.63 -11.49 -9.61
C LYS A 16 6.06 -11.07 -10.97
N GLU A 17 6.32 -11.85 -12.01
CA GLU A 17 5.81 -11.57 -13.36
C GLU A 17 4.28 -11.59 -13.33
N ARG A 18 3.66 -10.44 -13.64
CA ARG A 18 2.21 -10.35 -13.80
C ARG A 18 1.89 -10.97 -15.16
N ILE A 19 1.00 -11.96 -15.18
CA ILE A 19 0.43 -12.43 -16.45
C ILE A 19 -0.40 -11.28 -17.02
N ALA A 20 0.20 -10.47 -17.90
CA ALA A 20 -0.57 -9.62 -18.78
C ALA A 20 -1.40 -10.57 -19.67
N ARG A 21 -2.72 -10.43 -19.68
CA ARG A 21 -3.55 -11.11 -20.68
C ARG A 21 -3.20 -10.47 -22.02
N SER A 22 -2.21 -11.05 -22.71
CA SER A 22 -1.87 -10.73 -24.08
C SER A 22 -3.02 -11.18 -24.97
N ASP A 23 -4.05 -10.36 -25.11
CA ASP A 23 -5.06 -10.33 -26.20
C ASP A 23 -6.16 -9.27 -25.97
N ASP A 24 -6.00 -8.33 -25.03
CA ASP A 24 -6.98 -7.25 -24.81
C ASP A 24 -6.60 -5.98 -25.60
N PRO A 25 -7.44 -5.51 -26.56
CA PRO A 25 -7.21 -4.24 -27.26
C PRO A 25 -7.28 -3.00 -26.35
N HIS A 26 -7.58 -3.17 -25.06
CA HIS A 26 -7.55 -2.14 -24.02
C HIS A 26 -6.33 -2.25 -23.06
N ALA A 27 -5.20 -2.78 -23.51
CA ALA A 27 -4.00 -2.96 -22.69
C ALA A 27 -3.40 -1.68 -22.06
N ASP A 28 -3.94 -0.50 -22.33
CA ASP A 28 -3.54 0.79 -21.73
C ASP A 28 -4.38 1.17 -20.49
N ASP A 29 -5.46 0.42 -20.21
CA ASP A 29 -6.30 0.66 -19.03
C ASP A 29 -5.82 -0.23 -17.87
N ALA A 30 -4.87 0.27 -17.09
CA ALA A 30 -4.57 -0.31 -15.78
C ALA A 30 -5.86 -0.26 -14.94
N VAL A 31 -6.45 -1.42 -14.64
CA VAL A 31 -7.71 -1.49 -13.87
C VAL A 31 -7.55 -0.74 -12.55
N ASP A 32 -8.20 0.43 -12.43
CA ASP A 32 -8.18 1.27 -11.24
C ASP A 32 -8.95 0.54 -10.12
N PRO A 33 -8.44 0.45 -8.88
CA PRO A 33 -9.13 -0.12 -7.74
C PRO A 33 -10.45 0.57 -7.49
N LEU A 34 -10.60 1.85 -7.85
CA LEU A 34 -11.87 2.53 -7.83
C LEU A 34 -12.87 1.89 -8.80
N ASP A 35 -12.45 1.57 -10.02
CA ASP A 35 -13.28 0.83 -10.98
C ASP A 35 -13.61 -0.57 -10.46
N ILE A 36 -12.62 -1.26 -9.86
CA ILE A 36 -12.85 -2.56 -9.22
C ILE A 36 -13.91 -2.41 -8.13
N TYR A 37 -13.80 -1.40 -7.29
CA TYR A 37 -14.76 -1.15 -6.24
C TYR A 37 -16.15 -0.81 -6.75
N ASP A 38 -16.26 0.05 -7.76
CA ASP A 38 -17.53 0.42 -8.36
C ASP A 38 -18.18 -0.80 -9.03
N ILE A 39 -17.39 -1.65 -9.68
CA ILE A 39 -17.84 -2.93 -10.24
C ILE A 39 -18.33 -3.86 -9.12
N LEU A 40 -17.54 -4.05 -8.06
CA LEU A 40 -17.90 -4.91 -6.91
C LEU A 40 -19.16 -4.40 -6.19
N PHE A 41 -19.29 -3.08 -6.04
CA PHE A 41 -20.44 -2.41 -5.44
C PHE A 41 -21.69 -2.57 -6.32
N PHE A 42 -21.54 -2.42 -7.64
CA PHE A 42 -22.61 -2.66 -8.60
C PHE A 42 -23.11 -4.10 -8.52
N PHE A 43 -22.22 -5.09 -8.49
CA PHE A 43 -22.60 -6.49 -8.33
C PHE A 43 -23.30 -6.76 -6.99
N SER A 44 -22.81 -6.15 -5.90
CA SER A 44 -23.41 -6.29 -4.57
C SER A 44 -24.84 -5.73 -4.49
N PHE A 45 -25.18 -4.70 -5.27
CA PHE A 45 -26.53 -4.11 -5.32
C PHE A 45 -27.43 -4.75 -6.40
N SER A 46 -26.84 -5.41 -7.40
CA SER A 46 -27.56 -6.12 -8.45
C SER A 46 -28.12 -7.49 -7.99
N LEU A 47 -29.08 -8.03 -8.73
CA LEU A 47 -29.76 -9.32 -8.45
C LEU A 47 -28.86 -10.57 -8.51
N LEU A 48 -27.57 -10.42 -8.81
CA LEU A 48 -26.57 -11.49 -8.78
C LEU A 48 -25.36 -11.00 -7.96
N PRO A 49 -25.45 -11.03 -6.61
CA PRO A 49 -24.30 -10.70 -5.78
C PRO A 49 -23.18 -11.68 -6.10
N LEU A 50 -21.99 -11.14 -6.38
CA LEU A 50 -20.77 -11.93 -6.38
C LEU A 50 -20.64 -12.62 -5.00
N PRO A 51 -20.17 -13.88 -4.95
CA PRO A 51 -19.88 -14.51 -3.67
C PRO A 51 -18.94 -13.59 -2.87
N THR A 52 -19.24 -13.32 -1.60
CA THR A 52 -18.43 -12.44 -0.74
C THR A 52 -16.96 -12.85 -0.69
N GLN A 53 -16.68 -14.14 -0.90
CA GLN A 53 -15.31 -14.65 -0.99
C GLN A 53 -14.58 -14.12 -2.24
N LEU A 54 -15.28 -14.05 -3.37
CA LEU A 54 -14.71 -13.63 -4.65
C LEU A 54 -14.50 -12.11 -4.70
N THR A 55 -15.37 -11.34 -4.04
CA THR A 55 -15.17 -9.89 -3.88
C THR A 55 -13.95 -9.57 -3.03
N VAL A 56 -13.75 -10.31 -1.92
CA VAL A 56 -12.57 -10.19 -1.07
C VAL A 56 -11.30 -10.57 -1.82
N GLU A 57 -11.28 -11.67 -2.56
CA GLU A 57 -10.09 -12.09 -3.33
C GLU A 57 -9.70 -11.09 -4.42
N ILE A 58 -10.68 -10.55 -5.16
CA ILE A 58 -10.44 -9.50 -6.15
C ILE A 58 -9.84 -8.27 -5.46
N LEU A 59 -10.38 -7.91 -4.30
CA LEU A 59 -9.96 -6.74 -3.57
C LEU A 59 -8.56 -6.90 -2.95
N ASP A 60 -8.26 -8.06 -2.37
CA ASP A 60 -6.94 -8.42 -1.87
C ASP A 60 -5.90 -8.34 -2.99
N LEU A 61 -6.22 -8.89 -4.17
CA LEU A 61 -5.35 -8.85 -5.34
C LEU A 61 -5.14 -7.42 -5.85
N ALA A 62 -6.21 -6.63 -5.94
CA ALA A 62 -6.15 -5.23 -6.32
C ALA A 62 -5.26 -4.44 -5.34
N LEU A 63 -5.54 -4.53 -4.05
CA LEU A 63 -4.77 -3.87 -3.00
C LEU A 63 -3.30 -4.26 -3.10
N THR A 64 -3.03 -5.55 -3.19
CA THR A 64 -1.67 -6.08 -3.31
C THR A 64 -0.95 -5.50 -4.51
N ASN A 65 -1.56 -5.49 -5.70
CA ASN A 65 -0.94 -4.90 -6.89
C ASN A 65 -0.65 -3.41 -6.71
N PHE A 66 -1.61 -2.67 -6.15
CA PHE A 66 -1.49 -1.23 -5.96
C PHE A 66 -0.39 -0.85 -4.98
N VAL A 67 -0.34 -1.54 -3.86
CA VAL A 67 0.56 -1.19 -2.78
C VAL A 67 2.01 -1.63 -3.10
N ARG A 68 2.18 -2.72 -3.86
CA ARG A 68 3.48 -3.20 -4.34
C ARG A 68 4.22 -2.24 -5.26
N ASP A 69 3.49 -1.44 -6.03
CA ASP A 69 4.07 -0.50 -7.00
C ASP A 69 4.53 0.82 -6.35
N ILE A 70 4.29 1.01 -5.04
CA ILE A 70 4.85 2.13 -4.29
C ILE A 70 6.37 2.04 -4.30
N ARG A 71 7.04 3.15 -4.55
CA ARG A 71 8.49 3.26 -4.51
C ARG A 71 8.99 3.51 -3.10
N ASP A 72 10.14 2.94 -2.79
CA ASP A 72 10.84 3.19 -1.54
C ASP A 72 11.39 4.64 -1.52
N PRO A 73 11.24 5.38 -0.41
CA PRO A 73 11.74 6.76 -0.32
C PRO A 73 13.27 6.87 -0.33
N GLU A 74 14.00 5.80 0.03
CA GLU A 74 15.47 5.77 -0.03
C GLU A 74 15.97 5.17 -1.34
N HIS A 75 15.25 4.20 -1.92
CA HIS A 75 15.74 3.41 -3.05
C HIS A 75 14.92 3.57 -4.33
N PRO A 76 15.53 3.43 -5.52
CA PRO A 76 14.81 3.41 -6.80
C PRO A 76 14.07 2.08 -7.05
N TYR A 77 13.68 1.37 -5.99
CA TYR A 77 13.01 0.06 -6.06
C TYR A 77 11.62 0.14 -5.45
N SER A 78 10.73 -0.73 -5.88
CA SER A 78 9.38 -0.83 -5.31
C SER A 78 9.38 -1.59 -3.98
N LEU A 79 8.36 -1.37 -3.15
CA LEU A 79 8.22 -2.08 -1.86
C LEU A 79 8.16 -3.61 -2.04
N GLU A 80 7.64 -4.10 -3.18
CA GLU A 80 7.68 -5.52 -3.53
C GLU A 80 9.10 -6.03 -3.76
N GLN A 81 9.89 -5.29 -4.53
CA GLN A 81 11.28 -5.65 -4.82
C GLN A 81 12.12 -5.69 -3.55
N LEU A 82 11.80 -4.88 -2.55
CA LEU A 82 12.50 -4.86 -1.28
C LEU A 82 11.94 -5.86 -0.24
N SER A 83 10.95 -6.69 -0.62
CA SER A 83 10.19 -7.56 0.29
C SER A 83 9.64 -6.82 1.52
N VAL A 84 9.38 -5.52 1.38
CA VAL A 84 8.76 -4.70 2.44
C VAL A 84 7.30 -5.09 2.62
N LEU A 85 6.67 -5.55 1.53
CA LEU A 85 5.30 -6.05 1.50
C LEU A 85 5.20 -7.37 0.73
N SER A 86 4.25 -8.20 1.14
CA SER A 86 3.94 -9.50 0.52
C SER A 86 2.42 -9.73 0.48
N GLU A 87 1.95 -10.75 -0.25
CA GLU A 87 0.51 -11.12 -0.29
C GLU A 87 -0.03 -11.40 1.11
N GLU A 88 0.77 -12.12 1.91
CA GLU A 88 0.40 -12.56 3.26
C GLU A 88 0.36 -11.42 4.28
N SER A 89 0.98 -10.27 3.94
CA SER A 89 1.06 -9.14 4.86
C SER A 89 -0.14 -8.19 4.72
N ILE A 90 -1.06 -8.47 3.80
CA ILE A 90 -2.30 -7.75 3.56
C ILE A 90 -3.46 -8.67 3.94
N SER A 91 -4.42 -8.14 4.72
CA SER A 91 -5.65 -8.85 5.05
C SER A 91 -6.83 -7.89 5.02
N VAL A 92 -7.84 -8.22 4.22
CA VAL A 92 -9.09 -7.47 4.13
C VAL A 92 -10.23 -8.27 4.78
N ASP A 93 -10.85 -7.68 5.81
CA ASP A 93 -12.07 -8.19 6.43
C ASP A 93 -13.25 -7.31 6.05
N ASP A 94 -13.97 -7.74 5.02
CA ASP A 94 -15.14 -7.03 4.49
C ASP A 94 -16.29 -6.95 5.51
N LYS A 95 -16.47 -7.99 6.34
CA LYS A 95 -17.56 -8.04 7.33
C LYS A 95 -17.39 -7.00 8.43
N LEU A 96 -16.15 -6.76 8.86
CA LEU A 96 -15.83 -5.74 9.84
C LEU A 96 -15.50 -4.37 9.21
N GLY A 97 -15.39 -4.30 7.88
CA GLY A 97 -14.91 -3.13 7.16
C GLY A 97 -13.49 -2.76 7.62
N ARG A 98 -12.57 -3.72 7.70
CA ARG A 98 -11.20 -3.51 8.20
C ARG A 98 -10.16 -4.00 7.23
N ILE A 99 -9.09 -3.24 7.09
CA ILE A 99 -7.93 -3.59 6.26
C ILE A 99 -6.73 -3.54 7.16
N LEU A 100 -6.05 -4.67 7.33
CA LEU A 100 -4.82 -4.77 8.07
C LEU A 100 -3.66 -4.92 7.09
N ILE A 101 -2.71 -3.99 7.15
CA ILE A 101 -1.45 -4.12 6.42
C ILE A 101 -0.31 -4.20 7.41
N THR A 102 0.49 -5.24 7.29
CA THR A 102 1.74 -5.42 7.98
C THR A 102 2.88 -5.21 6.98
N PHE A 103 3.89 -4.41 7.31
CA PHE A 103 5.04 -4.17 6.43
C PHE A 103 6.35 -4.32 7.20
N THR A 104 7.38 -4.79 6.51
CA THR A 104 8.71 -5.03 7.09
C THR A 104 9.69 -4.00 6.53
N PRO A 105 10.07 -2.95 7.29
CA PRO A 105 11.06 -1.99 6.81
C PRO A 105 12.39 -2.70 6.51
N THR A 106 13.14 -2.20 5.53
CA THR A 106 14.43 -2.77 5.11
C THR A 106 15.52 -2.69 6.18
N VAL A 107 15.39 -1.75 7.13
CA VAL A 107 16.36 -1.53 8.23
C VAL A 107 15.64 -1.25 9.55
N GLN A 108 16.17 -1.85 10.62
CA GLN A 108 15.61 -1.77 11.97
C GLN A 108 15.62 -0.36 12.60
N HIS A 109 16.42 0.56 12.08
CA HIS A 109 16.58 1.94 12.58
C HIS A 109 16.19 3.02 11.56
N CYS A 110 15.36 2.66 10.59
CA CYS A 110 14.98 3.58 9.52
C CYS A 110 13.93 4.61 10.00
N SER A 111 14.19 5.90 9.81
CA SER A 111 13.19 6.96 9.95
C SER A 111 12.17 6.93 8.81
N MET A 112 12.53 6.36 7.66
CA MET A 112 11.64 6.21 6.51
C MET A 112 10.60 5.12 6.68
N ALA A 113 10.67 4.27 7.72
CA ALA A 113 9.60 3.32 8.04
C ALA A 113 8.25 4.04 8.25
N THR A 114 8.26 5.21 8.91
CA THR A 114 7.06 6.03 9.07
C THR A 114 6.59 6.62 7.74
N VAL A 115 7.51 6.99 6.84
CA VAL A 115 7.18 7.53 5.51
C VAL A 115 6.55 6.45 4.65
N ILE A 116 7.13 5.24 4.61
CA ILE A 116 6.55 4.08 3.93
C ILE A 116 5.12 3.86 4.42
N GLY A 117 4.92 3.77 5.75
CA GLY A 117 3.58 3.63 6.34
C GLY A 117 2.61 4.76 5.98
N LEU A 118 3.11 5.99 5.82
CA LEU A 118 2.32 7.14 5.38
C LEU A 118 1.91 7.03 3.91
N CYS A 119 2.83 6.60 3.02
CA CYS A 119 2.52 6.32 1.62
C CYS A 119 1.41 5.26 1.49
N LEU A 120 1.52 4.16 2.25
CA LEU A 120 0.48 3.14 2.34
C LEU A 120 -0.87 3.74 2.75
N ARG A 121 -0.86 4.58 3.79
CA ARG A 121 -2.07 5.21 4.31
C ARG A 121 -2.75 6.11 3.29
N VAL A 122 -1.98 6.96 2.62
CA VAL A 122 -2.50 7.87 1.60
C VAL A 122 -3.04 7.08 0.42
N LYS A 123 -2.29 6.10 -0.08
CA LYS A 123 -2.73 5.25 -1.21
C LYS A 123 -4.09 4.62 -0.90
N LEU A 124 -4.21 3.90 0.22
CA LEU A 124 -5.45 3.23 0.59
C LEU A 124 -6.62 4.19 0.82
N LYS A 125 -6.36 5.37 1.38
CA LYS A 125 -7.39 6.39 1.61
C LYS A 125 -8.03 6.87 0.29
N HIS A 126 -7.29 6.88 -0.80
CA HIS A 126 -7.79 7.30 -2.11
C HIS A 126 -8.61 6.21 -2.81
N TYR A 127 -8.22 4.94 -2.66
CA TYR A 127 -8.84 3.81 -3.36
C TYR A 127 -9.99 3.14 -2.60
N PHE A 128 -10.02 3.24 -1.27
CA PHE A 128 -10.99 2.53 -0.45
C PHE A 128 -12.08 3.46 0.06
N PRO A 129 -13.36 3.03 0.04
CA PRO A 129 -14.44 3.79 0.65
C PRO A 129 -14.16 4.15 2.12
N PRO A 130 -14.66 5.30 2.62
CA PRO A 130 -14.35 5.81 3.96
C PRO A 130 -14.89 4.93 5.11
N HIS A 131 -15.74 3.94 4.81
CA HIS A 131 -16.23 2.99 5.80
C HIS A 131 -15.19 1.93 6.17
N TYR A 132 -14.17 1.68 5.34
CA TYR A 132 -13.08 0.78 5.71
C TYR A 132 -12.12 1.45 6.69
N LYS A 133 -11.92 0.80 7.82
CA LYS A 133 -10.87 1.15 8.77
C LYS A 133 -9.57 0.48 8.33
N VAL A 134 -8.67 1.29 7.78
CA VAL A 134 -7.27 0.90 7.53
C VAL A 134 -6.51 0.91 8.86
N ASP A 135 -5.82 -0.18 9.16
CA ASP A 135 -4.88 -0.36 10.27
C ASP A 135 -3.53 -0.78 9.68
N ILE A 136 -2.47 0.00 9.93
CA ILE A 136 -1.13 -0.25 9.36
C ILE A 136 -0.17 -0.54 10.51
N LYS A 137 0.59 -1.62 10.36
CA LYS A 137 1.55 -2.07 11.37
C LYS A 137 2.88 -2.44 10.73
N VAL A 138 3.94 -2.19 11.47
CA VAL A 138 5.26 -2.74 11.21
C VAL A 138 5.27 -4.19 11.68
N SER A 139 5.95 -5.08 10.94
CA SER A 139 6.11 -6.49 11.31
C SER A 139 6.78 -6.63 12.67
N PRO A 140 6.27 -7.51 13.57
CA PRO A 140 6.78 -7.63 14.92
C PRO A 140 8.28 -7.97 14.94
N GLY A 141 9.07 -7.17 15.65
CA GLY A 141 10.52 -7.35 15.79
C GLY A 141 11.36 -6.87 14.60
N SER A 142 10.75 -6.27 13.58
CA SER A 142 11.48 -5.76 12.41
C SER A 142 12.02 -4.32 12.57
N HIS A 143 11.57 -3.59 13.58
CA HIS A 143 11.98 -2.20 13.82
C HIS A 143 12.19 -1.93 15.31
N ALA A 144 13.23 -1.18 15.65
CA ALA A 144 13.57 -0.91 17.05
C ALA A 144 12.49 -0.09 17.78
N ASN A 145 11.74 0.75 17.06
CA ASN A 145 10.70 1.63 17.61
C ASN A 145 9.31 1.26 17.07
N GLU A 146 9.08 -0.03 16.83
CA GLU A 146 7.83 -0.57 16.27
C GLU A 146 6.57 0.03 16.92
N GLU A 147 6.47 0.02 18.25
CA GLU A 147 5.29 0.53 18.97
C GLU A 147 5.01 2.01 18.69
N SER A 148 6.06 2.82 18.65
CA SER A 148 5.95 4.25 18.36
C SER A 148 5.52 4.50 16.92
N VAL A 149 6.10 3.77 15.96
CA VAL A 149 5.73 3.88 14.54
C VAL A 149 4.28 3.45 14.35
N ASN A 150 3.88 2.31 14.91
CA ASN A 150 2.51 1.80 14.86
C ASN A 150 1.52 2.79 15.48
N LYS A 151 1.88 3.42 16.60
CA LYS A 151 1.03 4.44 17.24
C LYS A 151 0.89 5.68 16.36
N GLN A 152 1.97 6.13 15.71
CA GLN A 152 1.94 7.29 14.82
C GLN A 152 1.09 7.02 13.57
N LEU A 153 1.24 5.86 12.94
CA LEU A 153 0.55 5.51 11.69
C LEU A 153 -0.96 5.27 11.87
N ASN A 154 -1.38 4.87 13.09
CA ASN A 154 -2.79 4.62 13.40
C ASN A 154 -3.48 5.82 14.10
N ASP A 155 -2.76 6.89 14.38
CA ASP A 155 -3.30 8.15 14.90
C ASP A 155 -3.67 9.07 13.73
N LYS A 156 -4.97 9.22 13.48
CA LYS A 156 -5.50 9.99 12.34
C LYS A 156 -5.10 11.46 12.39
N GLU A 157 -5.04 12.07 13.57
CA GLU A 157 -4.70 13.49 13.71
C GLU A 157 -3.21 13.71 13.42
N ARG A 158 -2.35 12.80 13.88
CA ARG A 158 -0.91 12.83 13.55
C ARG A 158 -0.66 12.63 12.07
N VAL A 159 -1.33 11.68 11.44
CA VAL A 159 -1.23 11.45 9.99
C VAL A 159 -1.67 12.69 9.21
N ALA A 160 -2.81 13.30 9.58
CA ALA A 160 -3.29 14.52 8.93
C ALA A 160 -2.28 15.67 9.09
N ALA A 161 -1.79 15.91 10.32
CA ALA A 161 -0.78 16.94 10.58
C ALA A 161 0.54 16.70 9.82
N ALA A 162 0.95 15.45 9.64
CA ALA A 162 2.14 15.11 8.85
C ALA A 162 1.96 15.46 7.36
N LEU A 163 0.76 15.26 6.80
CA LEU A 163 0.45 15.56 5.39
C LEU A 163 0.23 17.05 5.10
N GLU A 164 0.05 17.89 6.13
CA GLU A 164 0.09 19.35 6.00
C GLU A 164 1.52 19.88 5.82
N ASN A 165 2.56 19.07 6.11
CA ASN A 165 3.94 19.45 5.86
C ASN A 165 4.26 19.27 4.36
N PRO A 166 4.57 20.35 3.62
CA PRO A 166 4.78 20.28 2.17
C PRO A 166 5.94 19.35 1.78
N ASN A 167 7.00 19.25 2.60
CA ASN A 167 8.13 18.39 2.30
C ASN A 167 7.76 16.90 2.39
N LEU A 168 6.97 16.52 3.41
CA LEU A 168 6.51 15.14 3.56
C LEU A 168 5.48 14.80 2.48
N ARG A 169 4.59 15.74 2.17
CA ARG A 169 3.60 15.55 1.12
C ARG A 169 4.25 15.32 -0.24
N GLN A 170 5.21 16.17 -0.61
CA GLN A 170 5.96 15.99 -1.85
C GLN A 170 6.66 14.63 -1.89
N LEU A 171 7.33 14.22 -0.82
CA LEU A 171 8.00 12.92 -0.75
C LEU A 171 7.02 11.75 -0.89
N VAL A 172 5.84 11.84 -0.27
CA VAL A 172 4.78 10.83 -0.39
C VAL A 172 4.26 10.77 -1.83
N ASP A 173 3.97 11.91 -2.43
CA ASP A 173 3.49 12.00 -3.82
C ASP A 173 4.54 11.40 -4.78
N GLU A 174 5.83 11.71 -4.59
CA GLU A 174 6.94 11.11 -5.36
C GLU A 174 7.00 9.59 -5.22
N CYS A 175 6.75 9.03 -4.03
CA CYS A 175 6.72 7.58 -3.81
C CYS A 175 5.49 6.90 -4.43
N LEU A 176 4.37 7.63 -4.56
CA LEU A 176 3.10 7.10 -5.07
C LEU A 176 3.01 7.14 -6.59
N TYR A 177 3.50 8.22 -7.22
CA TYR A 177 3.35 8.50 -8.66
C TYR A 177 4.61 8.25 -9.49
N SER A 178 5.66 7.64 -8.92
CA SER A 178 6.94 7.44 -9.64
C SER A 178 6.84 6.56 -10.90
N ASN A 179 5.73 5.85 -11.11
CA ASN A 179 5.53 4.97 -12.27
C ASN A 179 4.63 5.59 -13.35
N GLU A 180 4.14 6.84 -13.17
CA GLU A 180 3.31 7.57 -14.14
C GLU A 180 4.10 8.62 -14.96
N LEU A 181 5.44 8.54 -14.95
CA LEU A 181 6.37 9.40 -15.69
C LEU A 181 7.29 8.55 -16.58
#